data_AF-A0A2T5DW13-F1
#
_entry.id   AF-A0A2T5DW13-F1
#
_cell.length_a   1.000
_cell.length_b   1.000
_cell.length_c   1.000
_cell.angle_alpha   90.00
_cell.angle_beta   90.00
_cell.angle_gamma   90.00
#
_symmetry.space_group_name_H-M   'P 1'
#
loop_
_entity.id
_entity.type
_entity.pdbx_description
1 polymer ?
#
loop_
_entity_poly.entity_id
_entity_poly.type
_entity_poly.pdbx_seq_one_letter_code
_entity_poly.pdbx_strand_id
1 'polypeptide(L)'
;MDISFGCRCSHHIEATVYVPDPDFMAEKSRDSTSEHWEEIECEKCGDMYEAYITNSFSYAECSIDNGDIDVNYSVPYYPDLGEDDLDWFIESSKQFSVFERQISNVKGLLEAEVSEEQAFSLHVMLHGHVVAAVEAYLASTFIHKVTNNSDFIQKLVETDPTFSQQKFTLKEIFQKQNQLKQTVAKYLKDLIFHDLKKVKPMYKEVLSVDFGEIKWLFQAVSTRHHCVHRAGYDKDGNPLVIGTESIRELVDKSWSFIVFIEEELKTLEQQSDLDLDFDIPF
;
A
#
# COMPACT_ATOMS: atom_id res chain seq x y z
N MET A 1 8.24 -3.97 18.57
CA MET A 1 8.00 -3.53 19.95
C MET A 1 9.23 -2.76 20.37
N ASP A 2 9.06 -1.56 20.93
CA ASP A 2 10.21 -0.81 21.44
C ASP A 2 10.51 -1.28 22.85
N ILE A 3 11.79 -1.52 23.13
CA ILE A 3 12.28 -1.98 24.41
C ILE A 3 13.41 -1.10 24.92
N SER A 4 13.53 -1.04 26.24
CA SER A 4 14.47 -0.16 26.93
C SER A 4 14.95 -0.85 28.22
N PHE A 5 16.26 -1.04 28.35
CA PHE A 5 16.85 -1.69 29.52
C PHE A 5 18.27 -1.21 29.85
N GLY A 6 18.74 -1.52 31.06
CA GLY A 6 20.07 -1.15 31.53
C GLY A 6 21.12 -2.20 31.17
N CYS A 7 22.18 -1.80 30.46
CA CYS A 7 23.36 -2.62 30.25
C CYS A 7 24.21 -2.71 31.54
N ARG A 8 24.97 -3.81 31.67
CA ARG A 8 25.95 -4.01 32.76
C ARG A 8 27.03 -2.92 32.80
N CYS A 9 27.35 -2.29 31.67
CA CYS A 9 28.27 -1.15 31.61
C CYS A 9 27.64 0.21 32.01
N SER A 10 26.42 0.21 32.56
CA SER A 10 25.62 1.39 32.91
C SER A 10 25.18 2.25 31.71
N HIS A 11 25.26 1.71 30.49
CA HIS A 11 24.65 2.32 29.32
C HIS A 11 23.17 1.93 29.23
N HIS A 12 22.35 2.81 28.67
CA HIS A 12 20.94 2.53 28.42
C HIS A 12 20.81 2.03 26.98
N ILE A 13 20.17 0.89 26.79
CA ILE A 13 19.92 0.31 25.47
C ILE A 13 18.46 0.57 25.13
N GLU A 14 18.24 1.15 23.94
CA GLU A 14 16.94 1.29 23.30
C GLU A 14 16.99 0.52 21.98
N ALA A 15 16.03 -0.37 21.76
CA ALA A 15 15.97 -1.19 20.55
C ALA A 15 14.52 -1.46 20.15
N THR A 16 14.30 -1.74 18.87
CA THR A 16 13.01 -2.21 18.36
C THR A 16 13.14 -3.68 17.99
N VAL A 17 12.40 -4.54 18.68
CA VAL A 17 12.40 -5.99 18.45
C VAL A 17 11.19 -6.44 17.65
N TYR A 18 11.35 -7.52 16.88
CA TYR A 18 10.23 -8.14 16.17
C TYR A 18 9.30 -8.87 17.15
N VAL A 19 7.99 -8.75 16.92
CA VAL A 19 6.98 -9.48 17.69
C VAL A 19 6.27 -10.45 16.73
N PRO A 20 6.32 -11.76 16.97
CA PRO A 20 5.62 -12.72 16.13
C PRO A 20 4.11 -12.56 16.30
N ASP A 21 3.36 -12.79 15.23
CA ASP A 21 1.90 -12.84 15.31
C ASP A 21 1.46 -14.01 16.23
N PRO A 22 0.37 -13.87 17.02
CA PRO A 22 -0.22 -15.00 17.74
C PRO A 22 -0.66 -16.10 16.76
N ASP A 23 -0.75 -17.34 17.23
CA ASP A 23 -1.38 -18.41 16.45
C ASP A 23 -2.89 -18.15 16.34
N PHE A 24 -3.29 -17.44 15.28
CA PHE A 24 -4.68 -17.13 14.98
C PHE A 24 -5.53 -18.38 14.68
N MET A 25 -4.92 -19.56 14.53
CA MET A 25 -5.64 -20.83 14.36
C MET A 25 -5.93 -21.52 15.70
N ALA A 26 -5.43 -21.00 16.82
CA ALA A 26 -5.65 -21.57 18.13
C ALA A 26 -7.09 -21.39 18.61
N GLU A 27 -7.77 -22.49 18.96
CA GLU A 27 -9.14 -22.46 19.50
C GLU A 27 -9.23 -21.84 20.90
N LYS A 28 -8.11 -21.80 21.65
CA LYS A 28 -8.04 -21.29 23.02
C LYS A 28 -6.87 -20.32 23.14
N SER A 29 -7.08 -19.22 23.87
CA SER A 29 -6.05 -18.18 24.09
C SER A 29 -4.71 -18.75 24.60
N ARG A 30 -4.74 -19.73 25.51
CA ARG A 30 -3.51 -20.39 26.01
C ARG A 30 -2.67 -21.09 24.93
N ASP A 31 -3.31 -21.52 23.85
CA ASP A 31 -2.71 -22.26 22.75
C ASP A 31 -2.32 -21.30 21.60
N SER A 32 -2.57 -19.98 21.76
CA SER A 32 -2.29 -18.93 20.76
C SER A 32 -0.88 -18.33 20.85
N THR A 33 -0.07 -18.79 21.80
CA THR A 33 1.20 -18.14 22.12
C THR A 33 2.26 -18.46 21.06
N SER A 34 2.84 -17.42 20.47
CA SER A 34 4.00 -17.48 19.59
C SER A 34 5.23 -16.92 20.30
N GLU A 35 6.40 -17.45 19.96
CA GLU A 35 7.68 -17.17 20.64
C GLU A 35 8.75 -16.76 19.62
N HIS A 36 9.61 -15.81 19.99
CA HIS A 36 10.73 -15.33 19.17
C HIS A 36 11.94 -14.97 20.04
N TRP A 37 13.14 -15.22 19.51
CA TRP A 37 14.41 -14.84 20.13
C TRP A 37 15.20 -13.93 19.20
N GLU A 38 15.73 -12.85 19.77
CA GLU A 38 16.56 -11.88 19.05
C GLU A 38 17.76 -11.48 19.91
N GLU A 39 18.95 -11.36 19.30
CA GLU A 39 20.17 -10.95 20.00
C GLU A 39 20.38 -9.44 19.87
N ILE A 40 20.72 -8.77 20.97
CA ILE A 40 20.92 -7.32 21.05
C ILE A 40 22.33 -7.02 21.55
N GLU A 41 23.09 -6.26 20.76
CA GLU A 41 24.44 -5.82 21.12
C GLU A 41 24.41 -4.42 21.77
N CYS A 42 25.14 -4.24 22.88
CA CYS A 42 25.37 -2.92 23.44
C CYS A 42 26.41 -2.13 22.63
N GLU A 43 26.00 -1.01 22.01
CA GLU A 43 26.89 -0.16 21.20
C GLU A 43 28.15 0.36 21.94
N LYS A 44 28.11 0.40 23.28
CA LYS A 44 29.21 0.96 24.08
C LYS A 44 30.26 -0.08 24.50
N CYS A 45 29.84 -1.29 24.86
CA CYS A 45 30.74 -2.30 25.43
C CYS A 45 30.80 -3.60 24.63
N GLY A 46 29.90 -3.79 23.65
CA GLY A 46 29.81 -5.01 22.85
C GLY A 46 29.23 -6.22 23.61
N ASP A 47 28.70 -6.02 24.81
CA ASP A 47 27.97 -7.09 25.52
C ASP A 47 26.70 -7.45 24.73
N MET A 48 26.48 -8.76 24.57
CA MET A 48 25.30 -9.32 23.91
C MET A 48 24.24 -9.68 24.95
N TYR A 49 22.98 -9.44 24.60
CA TYR A 49 21.80 -9.75 25.38
C TYR A 49 20.81 -10.56 24.56
N GLU A 50 20.16 -11.55 25.16
CA GLU A 50 19.13 -12.35 24.50
C GLU A 50 17.74 -11.81 24.86
N ALA A 51 17.01 -11.29 23.87
CA ALA A 51 15.63 -10.89 24.02
C ALA A 51 14.71 -12.07 23.66
N TYR A 52 13.85 -12.44 24.60
CA TYR A 52 12.81 -13.44 24.44
C TYR A 52 11.44 -12.78 24.44
N ILE A 53 10.76 -12.87 23.29
CA ILE A 53 9.48 -12.21 23.01
C ILE A 53 8.39 -13.27 22.91
N THR A 54 7.30 -13.06 23.64
CA THR A 54 6.10 -13.89 23.55
C THR A 54 4.89 -13.05 23.20
N ASN A 55 3.99 -13.60 22.40
CA ASN A 55 2.77 -12.91 21.99
C ASN A 55 1.60 -13.88 21.91
N SER A 56 0.46 -13.48 22.45
CA SER A 56 -0.79 -14.24 22.45
C SER A 56 -1.96 -13.31 22.14
N PHE A 57 -3.18 -13.84 22.11
CA PHE A 57 -4.38 -13.00 21.95
C PHE A 57 -4.60 -11.96 23.06
N SER A 58 -3.91 -12.07 24.19
CA SER A 58 -4.21 -11.27 25.39
C SER A 58 -3.02 -10.48 25.91
N TYR A 59 -1.80 -10.79 25.49
CA TYR A 59 -0.60 -10.11 25.94
C TYR A 59 0.52 -10.26 24.92
N ALA A 60 1.44 -9.31 24.96
CA ALA A 60 2.76 -9.42 24.37
C ALA A 60 3.79 -9.02 25.43
N GLU A 61 4.80 -9.84 25.63
CA GLU A 61 5.81 -9.66 26.67
C GLU A 61 7.20 -9.84 26.10
N CYS A 62 8.16 -9.10 26.66
CA CYS A 62 9.58 -9.24 26.36
C CYS A 62 10.34 -9.44 27.66
N SER A 63 11.29 -10.38 27.65
CA SER A 63 12.24 -10.59 28.74
C SER A 63 13.66 -10.61 28.18
N ILE A 64 14.62 -10.08 28.93
CA ILE A 64 16.04 -10.07 28.55
C ILE A 64 16.80 -11.04 29.45
N ASP A 65 17.66 -11.87 28.87
CA ASP A 65 18.48 -12.88 29.55
C ASP A 65 17.64 -13.72 30.54
N ASN A 66 16.53 -14.32 30.07
CA ASN A 66 15.58 -15.08 30.90
C ASN A 66 14.95 -14.30 32.09
N GLY A 67 14.88 -12.98 31.99
CA GLY A 67 14.32 -12.11 33.03
C GLY A 67 15.33 -11.67 34.09
N ASP A 68 16.64 -11.87 33.85
CA ASP A 68 17.70 -11.37 34.73
C ASP A 68 17.82 -9.84 34.72
N ILE A 69 17.25 -9.19 33.69
CA ILE A 69 17.31 -7.73 33.51
C ILE A 69 15.89 -7.16 33.41
N ASP A 70 15.61 -6.15 34.24
CA ASP A 70 14.38 -5.36 34.16
C ASP A 70 14.34 -4.60 32.82
N VAL A 71 13.35 -4.94 32.00
CA VAL A 71 13.10 -4.34 30.70
C VAL A 71 11.76 -3.60 30.69
N ASN A 72 11.77 -2.37 30.19
CA ASN A 72 10.56 -1.66 29.84
C ASN A 72 10.27 -1.94 28.37
N TYR A 73 9.02 -2.26 28.04
CA TYR A 73 8.61 -2.48 26.66
C TYR A 73 7.28 -1.79 26.35
N SER A 74 7.16 -1.30 25.12
CA SER A 74 5.94 -0.72 24.61
C SER A 74 4.95 -1.79 24.13
N VAL A 75 3.73 -1.39 23.83
CA VAL A 75 2.79 -2.26 23.12
C VAL A 75 3.37 -2.57 21.72
N PRO A 76 3.26 -3.80 21.20
CA PRO A 76 3.67 -4.09 19.83
C PRO A 76 3.01 -3.12 18.85
N TYR A 77 3.82 -2.58 17.93
CA TYR A 77 3.29 -1.88 16.77
C TYR A 77 2.67 -2.91 15.84
N TYR A 78 1.37 -3.12 15.99
CA TYR A 78 0.57 -3.60 14.88
C TYR A 78 0.38 -2.39 13.97
N PRO A 79 0.82 -2.40 12.70
CA PRO A 79 0.27 -1.45 11.76
C PRO A 79 -1.24 -1.61 11.89
N ASP A 80 -1.92 -0.52 12.22
CA ASP A 80 -3.38 -0.45 12.29
C ASP A 80 -3.89 -0.72 10.88
N LEU A 81 -3.94 -2.00 10.52
CA LEU A 81 -4.57 -2.53 9.34
C LEU A 81 -6.06 -2.59 9.67
N GLY A 82 -6.64 -1.43 10.00
CA GLY A 82 -8.06 -1.33 10.27
C GLY A 82 -8.83 -1.91 9.08
N GLU A 83 -9.77 -2.80 9.37
CA GLU A 83 -10.79 -3.22 8.41
C GLU A 83 -11.43 -1.99 7.74
N ASP A 84 -11.54 -0.88 8.48
CA ASP A 84 -12.00 0.46 8.04
C ASP A 84 -11.30 1.00 6.77
N ASP A 85 -9.99 0.78 6.60
CA ASP A 85 -9.28 1.23 5.39
C ASP A 85 -9.64 0.35 4.18
N LEU A 86 -9.77 -0.96 4.39
CA LEU A 86 -10.14 -1.90 3.33
C LEU A 86 -11.58 -1.64 2.88
N ASP A 87 -12.47 -1.37 3.82
CA ASP A 87 -13.87 -1.07 3.56
C ASP A 87 -14.01 0.20 2.72
N TRP A 88 -13.18 1.24 2.95
CA TRP A 88 -13.17 2.41 2.09
C TRP A 88 -12.83 2.06 0.63
N PHE A 89 -11.82 1.22 0.40
CA PHE A 89 -11.44 0.79 -0.95
C PHE A 89 -12.50 -0.11 -1.60
N ILE A 90 -13.21 -0.92 -0.82
CA ILE A 90 -14.22 -1.85 -1.32
C ILE A 90 -15.55 -1.13 -1.58
N GLU A 91 -16.00 -0.24 -0.71
CA GLU A 91 -17.35 0.34 -0.75
C GLU A 91 -17.44 1.68 -1.47
N SER A 92 -16.37 2.47 -1.47
CA SER A 92 -16.39 3.79 -2.10
C SER A 92 -16.57 3.64 -3.61
N SER A 93 -17.51 4.38 -4.21
CA SER A 93 -17.64 4.57 -5.66
C SER A 93 -17.21 5.97 -6.11
N LYS A 94 -16.48 6.67 -5.24
CA LYS A 94 -16.14 8.10 -5.38
C LYS A 94 -14.73 8.35 -5.91
N GLN A 95 -14.02 7.32 -6.39
CA GLN A 95 -12.62 7.37 -6.80
C GLN A 95 -12.35 8.51 -7.77
N PHE A 96 -13.14 8.59 -8.85
CA PHE A 96 -13.00 9.64 -9.84
C PHE A 96 -13.24 11.03 -9.24
N SER A 97 -14.31 11.22 -8.47
CA SER A 97 -14.62 12.51 -7.84
C SER A 97 -13.54 12.97 -6.84
N VAL A 98 -12.88 12.03 -6.15
CA VAL A 98 -11.74 12.33 -5.28
C VAL A 98 -10.56 12.81 -6.12
N PHE A 99 -10.23 12.10 -7.20
CA PHE A 99 -9.18 12.52 -8.14
C PHE A 99 -9.46 13.91 -8.73
N GLU A 100 -10.67 14.15 -9.24
CA GLU A 100 -11.07 15.45 -9.79
C GLU A 100 -10.86 16.58 -8.80
N ARG A 101 -11.28 16.37 -7.54
CA ARG A 101 -11.08 17.35 -6.47
C ARG A 101 -9.59 17.60 -6.21
N GLN A 102 -8.76 16.56 -6.16
CA GLN A 102 -7.32 16.74 -5.96
C GLN A 102 -6.67 17.51 -7.11
N ILE A 103 -7.02 17.19 -8.36
CA ILE A 103 -6.50 17.92 -9.53
C ILE A 103 -6.97 19.38 -9.54
N SER A 104 -8.23 19.63 -9.18
CA SER A 104 -8.75 21.00 -9.04
C SER A 104 -7.99 21.79 -7.97
N ASN A 105 -7.70 21.17 -6.82
CA ASN A 105 -6.89 21.78 -5.76
C ASN A 105 -5.47 22.10 -6.23
N VAL A 106 -4.83 21.21 -7.00
CA VAL A 106 -3.50 21.49 -7.58
C VAL A 106 -3.56 22.70 -8.51
N LYS A 107 -4.58 22.79 -9.37
CA LYS A 107 -4.78 23.96 -10.24
C LYS A 107 -4.94 25.25 -9.42
N GLY A 108 -5.70 25.21 -8.32
CA GLY A 108 -5.84 26.35 -7.41
C GLY A 108 -4.53 26.73 -6.71
N LEU A 109 -3.76 25.74 -6.23
CA LEU A 109 -2.48 25.96 -5.55
C LEU A 109 -1.40 26.51 -6.49
N LEU A 110 -1.45 26.19 -7.79
CA LEU A 110 -0.55 26.77 -8.78
C LEU A 110 -0.73 28.28 -8.96
N GLU A 111 -1.91 28.80 -8.64
CA GLU A 111 -2.22 30.24 -8.74
C GLU A 111 -1.99 30.97 -7.41
N ALA A 112 -1.48 30.28 -6.38
CA ALA A 112 -1.18 30.88 -5.08
C ALA A 112 0.04 31.82 -5.18
N GLU A 113 -0.07 32.99 -4.56
CA GLU A 113 1.05 33.91 -4.44
C GLU A 113 2.09 33.37 -3.43
N VAL A 114 3.28 33.03 -3.92
CA VAL A 114 4.42 32.56 -3.13
C VAL A 114 5.67 33.33 -3.51
N SER A 115 6.66 33.41 -2.60
CA SER A 115 7.94 34.04 -2.93
C SER A 115 8.73 33.21 -3.95
N GLU A 116 9.68 33.82 -4.65
CA GLU A 116 10.57 33.09 -5.58
C GLU A 116 11.31 31.94 -4.88
N GLU A 117 11.70 32.12 -3.62
CA GLU A 117 12.36 31.08 -2.80
C GLU A 117 11.43 29.90 -2.49
N GLN A 118 10.12 30.15 -2.39
CA GLN A 118 9.10 29.13 -2.08
C GLN A 118 8.58 28.43 -3.33
N ALA A 119 8.67 29.07 -4.50
CA ALA A 119 8.10 28.57 -5.75
C ALA A 119 8.62 27.18 -6.12
N PHE A 120 9.93 26.94 -5.97
CA PHE A 120 10.51 25.63 -6.24
C PHE A 120 9.90 24.53 -5.33
N SER A 121 9.88 24.77 -4.02
CA SER A 121 9.31 23.83 -3.05
C SER A 121 7.82 23.57 -3.32
N LEU A 122 7.05 24.60 -3.69
CA LEU A 122 5.66 24.44 -4.09
C LEU A 122 5.54 23.50 -5.29
N HIS A 123 6.30 23.72 -6.37
CA HIS A 123 6.25 22.87 -7.55
C HIS A 123 6.67 21.42 -7.25
N VAL A 124 7.69 21.21 -6.40
CA VAL A 124 8.12 19.88 -5.95
C VAL A 124 7.00 19.15 -5.21
N MET A 125 6.32 19.83 -4.29
CA MET A 125 5.17 19.27 -3.57
C MET A 125 4.00 18.95 -4.51
N LEU A 126 3.68 19.87 -5.43
CA LEU A 126 2.58 19.68 -6.37
C LEU A 126 2.84 18.55 -7.36
N HIS A 127 4.08 18.39 -7.85
CA HIS A 127 4.44 17.23 -8.69
C HIS A 127 4.17 15.92 -7.94
N GLY A 128 4.63 15.83 -6.70
CA GLY A 128 4.40 14.65 -5.86
C GLY A 128 2.91 14.39 -5.63
N HIS A 129 2.14 15.45 -5.38
CA HIS A 129 0.69 15.37 -5.12
C HIS A 129 -0.10 14.89 -6.34
N VAL A 130 0.22 15.38 -7.56
CA VAL A 130 -0.45 14.93 -8.78
C VAL A 130 -0.21 13.44 -9.02
N VAL A 131 1.04 12.98 -8.89
CA VAL A 131 1.36 11.55 -9.04
C VAL A 131 0.67 10.70 -7.98
N ALA A 132 0.66 11.15 -6.72
CA ALA A 132 -0.04 10.46 -5.65
C ALA A 132 -1.57 10.38 -5.90
N ALA A 133 -2.18 11.42 -6.47
CA ALA A 133 -3.59 11.41 -6.83
C ALA A 133 -3.89 10.38 -7.94
N VAL A 134 -3.03 10.26 -8.96
CA VAL A 134 -3.14 9.22 -10.00
C VAL A 134 -2.99 7.83 -9.39
N GLU A 135 -1.96 7.60 -8.58
CA GLU A 135 -1.73 6.29 -7.94
C GLU A 135 -2.88 5.88 -7.03
N ALA A 136 -3.40 6.82 -6.22
CA ALA A 136 -4.54 6.57 -5.35
C ALA A 136 -5.80 6.22 -6.15
N TYR A 137 -6.05 6.91 -7.27
CA TYR A 137 -7.14 6.56 -8.17
C TYR A 137 -6.95 5.16 -8.76
N LEU A 138 -5.77 4.85 -9.31
CA LEU A 138 -5.50 3.53 -9.90
C LEU A 138 -5.67 2.41 -8.87
N ALA A 139 -5.12 2.59 -7.67
CA ALA A 139 -5.25 1.63 -6.59
C ALA A 139 -6.71 1.41 -6.21
N SER A 140 -7.41 2.50 -5.88
CA SER A 140 -8.77 2.42 -5.37
C SER A 140 -9.78 1.94 -6.39
N THR A 141 -9.63 2.34 -7.65
CA THR A 141 -10.51 1.87 -8.73
C THR A 141 -10.27 0.40 -9.02
N PHE A 142 -9.02 -0.05 -9.08
CA PHE A 142 -8.73 -1.47 -9.32
C PHE A 142 -9.25 -2.36 -8.19
N ILE A 143 -8.97 -2.00 -6.92
CA ILE A 143 -9.45 -2.75 -5.75
C ILE A 143 -10.98 -2.80 -5.74
N HIS A 144 -11.65 -1.66 -5.92
CA HIS A 144 -13.11 -1.59 -5.92
C HIS A 144 -13.72 -2.46 -7.03
N LYS A 145 -13.24 -2.34 -8.28
CA LYS A 145 -13.79 -3.12 -9.40
C LYS A 145 -13.56 -4.61 -9.21
N VAL A 146 -12.36 -5.02 -8.85
CA VAL A 146 -12.04 -6.44 -8.69
C VAL A 146 -12.82 -7.03 -7.52
N THR A 147 -12.80 -6.41 -6.34
CA THR A 147 -13.43 -7.01 -5.15
C THR A 147 -14.95 -7.04 -5.21
N ASN A 148 -15.58 -6.28 -6.11
CA ASN A 148 -17.03 -6.27 -6.30
C ASN A 148 -17.51 -6.99 -7.56
N ASN A 149 -16.63 -7.71 -8.27
CA ASN A 149 -17.01 -8.54 -9.42
C ASN A 149 -16.28 -9.89 -9.38
N SER A 150 -17.03 -10.99 -9.27
CA SER A 150 -16.48 -12.35 -9.17
C SER A 150 -15.62 -12.75 -10.37
N ASP A 151 -15.96 -12.29 -11.57
CA ASP A 151 -15.23 -12.61 -12.79
C ASP A 151 -13.87 -11.90 -12.80
N PHE A 152 -13.82 -10.66 -12.28
CA PHE A 152 -12.56 -9.96 -12.10
C PHE A 152 -11.70 -10.57 -10.99
N ILE A 153 -12.30 -11.06 -9.90
CA ILE A 153 -11.58 -11.87 -8.90
C ILE A 153 -10.96 -13.09 -9.56
N GLN A 154 -11.74 -13.83 -10.35
CA GLN A 154 -11.26 -15.01 -11.06
C GLN A 154 -10.10 -14.67 -12.00
N LYS A 155 -10.27 -13.65 -12.86
CA LYS A 155 -9.18 -13.21 -13.76
C LYS A 155 -7.93 -12.83 -13.00
N LEU A 156 -8.04 -12.10 -11.88
CA LEU A 156 -6.88 -11.74 -11.08
C LEU A 156 -6.16 -12.98 -10.52
N VAL A 157 -6.91 -13.94 -9.98
CA VAL A 157 -6.36 -15.18 -9.42
C VAL A 157 -5.65 -16.01 -10.50
N GLU A 158 -6.17 -16.02 -11.71
CA GLU A 158 -5.60 -16.76 -12.85
C GLU A 158 -4.36 -16.09 -13.46
N THR A 159 -4.28 -14.77 -13.41
CA THR A 159 -3.24 -13.99 -14.15
C THR A 159 -2.12 -13.47 -13.26
N ASP A 160 -2.39 -13.12 -12.00
CA ASP A 160 -1.36 -12.60 -11.10
C ASP A 160 -0.43 -13.74 -10.64
N PRO A 161 0.90 -13.64 -10.81
CA PRO A 161 1.85 -14.67 -10.40
C PRO A 161 1.77 -15.06 -8.92
N THR A 162 1.38 -14.13 -8.05
CA THR A 162 1.25 -14.36 -6.61
C THR A 162 0.13 -15.35 -6.29
N PHE A 163 -0.93 -15.36 -7.08
CA PHE A 163 -2.07 -16.26 -6.89
C PHE A 163 -2.00 -17.50 -7.77
N SER A 164 -1.72 -17.32 -9.07
CA SER A 164 -1.72 -18.39 -10.08
C SER A 164 -0.71 -19.52 -9.78
N GLN A 165 0.34 -19.22 -9.01
CA GLN A 165 1.36 -20.20 -8.62
C GLN A 165 1.07 -20.90 -7.27
N GLN A 166 0.05 -20.47 -6.53
CA GLN A 166 -0.31 -21.09 -5.25
C GLN A 166 -0.95 -22.47 -5.47
N LYS A 167 -0.62 -23.43 -4.60
CA LYS A 167 -1.17 -24.79 -4.63
C LYS A 167 -1.90 -25.05 -3.33
N PHE A 168 -3.09 -25.64 -3.43
CA PHE A 168 -3.93 -25.97 -2.30
C PHE A 168 -4.40 -27.43 -2.38
N THR A 169 -4.56 -28.05 -1.22
CA THR A 169 -5.32 -29.29 -1.05
C THR A 169 -6.82 -29.01 -1.07
N LEU A 170 -7.63 -30.05 -1.32
CA LEU A 170 -9.10 -29.91 -1.32
C LEU A 170 -9.67 -29.40 0.02
N LYS A 171 -9.02 -29.73 1.15
CA LYS A 171 -9.40 -29.25 2.48
C LYS A 171 -9.19 -27.74 2.61
N GLU A 172 -8.05 -27.24 2.14
CA GLU A 172 -7.70 -25.81 2.21
C GLU A 172 -8.59 -24.96 1.31
N ILE A 173 -9.01 -25.50 0.15
CA ILE A 173 -9.97 -24.84 -0.73
C ILE A 173 -11.29 -24.57 0.00
N PHE A 174 -11.82 -25.57 0.71
CA PHE A 174 -13.08 -25.43 1.48
C PHE A 174 -12.99 -24.35 2.57
N GLN A 175 -11.80 -24.17 3.17
CA GLN A 175 -11.58 -23.15 4.21
C GLN A 175 -11.40 -21.74 3.61
N LYS A 176 -10.68 -21.62 2.49
CA LYS A 176 -10.30 -20.32 1.90
C LYS A 176 -11.37 -19.71 1.01
N GLN A 177 -12.33 -20.49 0.51
CA GLN A 177 -13.35 -20.00 -0.43
C GLN A 177 -14.14 -18.80 0.12
N ASN A 178 -14.53 -18.84 1.40
CA ASN A 178 -15.32 -17.77 2.02
C ASN A 178 -14.50 -16.49 2.29
N GLN A 179 -13.17 -16.56 2.28
CA GLN A 179 -12.25 -15.45 2.57
C GLN A 179 -11.54 -14.93 1.32
N LEU A 180 -11.87 -15.44 0.14
CA LEU A 180 -11.14 -15.12 -1.10
C LEU A 180 -11.19 -13.61 -1.40
N LYS A 181 -12.37 -12.97 -1.27
CA LYS A 181 -12.53 -11.52 -1.47
C LYS A 181 -11.62 -10.71 -0.55
N GLN A 182 -11.58 -11.05 0.74
CA GLN A 182 -10.74 -10.37 1.75
C GLN A 182 -9.25 -10.62 1.48
N THR A 183 -8.88 -11.84 1.10
CA THR A 183 -7.50 -12.19 0.74
C THR A 183 -7.02 -11.39 -0.45
N VAL A 184 -7.86 -11.27 -1.50
CA VAL A 184 -7.58 -10.45 -2.68
C VAL A 184 -7.49 -8.97 -2.31
N ALA A 185 -8.44 -8.46 -1.53
CA ALA A 185 -8.44 -7.05 -1.12
C ALA A 185 -7.18 -6.70 -0.31
N LYS A 186 -6.76 -7.55 0.63
CA LYS A 186 -5.54 -7.39 1.42
C LYS A 186 -4.30 -7.39 0.52
N TYR A 187 -4.18 -8.39 -0.36
CA TYR A 187 -3.09 -8.47 -1.33
C TYR A 187 -2.98 -7.22 -2.21
N LEU A 188 -4.12 -6.72 -2.71
CA LEU A 188 -4.13 -5.54 -3.56
C LEU A 188 -3.82 -4.26 -2.74
N LYS A 189 -4.27 -4.12 -1.49
CA LYS A 189 -3.88 -2.98 -0.64
C LYS A 189 -2.36 -2.94 -0.41
N ASP A 190 -1.76 -4.11 -0.18
CA ASP A 190 -0.31 -4.26 0.01
C ASP A 190 0.46 -4.12 -1.31
N LEU A 191 -0.25 -4.07 -2.45
CA LEU A 191 0.37 -3.88 -3.75
C LEU A 191 0.89 -2.47 -3.91
N ILE A 192 2.13 -2.39 -4.37
CA ILE A 192 2.80 -1.15 -4.69
C ILE A 192 2.27 -0.60 -6.02
N PHE A 193 1.18 0.18 -5.97
CA PHE A 193 0.57 0.78 -7.18
C PHE A 193 1.42 1.86 -7.87
N HIS A 194 2.54 2.28 -7.27
CA HIS A 194 3.53 3.10 -7.96
C HIS A 194 4.42 2.28 -8.93
N ASP A 195 4.40 0.94 -8.86
CA ASP A 195 5.05 0.10 -9.86
C ASP A 195 4.16 -0.09 -11.09
N LEU A 196 4.23 0.88 -12.00
CA LEU A 196 3.49 0.87 -13.26
C LEU A 196 3.83 -0.34 -14.16
N LYS A 197 4.98 -1.01 -13.96
CA LYS A 197 5.31 -2.23 -14.71
C LYS A 197 4.41 -3.39 -14.32
N LYS A 198 3.89 -3.39 -13.09
CA LYS A 198 2.93 -4.37 -12.60
C LYS A 198 1.49 -3.90 -12.80
N VAL A 199 1.19 -2.64 -12.49
CA VAL A 199 -0.17 -2.09 -12.60
C VAL A 199 -0.71 -2.12 -14.04
N LYS A 200 0.12 -1.76 -15.03
CA LYS A 200 -0.34 -1.71 -16.43
C LYS A 200 -0.80 -3.10 -16.96
N PRO A 201 -0.01 -4.19 -16.83
CA PRO A 201 -0.49 -5.52 -17.17
C PRO A 201 -1.75 -5.94 -16.41
N MET A 202 -1.84 -5.65 -15.11
CA MET A 202 -3.01 -6.03 -14.30
C MET A 202 -4.30 -5.37 -14.80
N TYR A 203 -4.26 -4.07 -15.12
CA TYR A 203 -5.42 -3.38 -15.70
C TYR A 203 -5.84 -3.99 -17.04
N LYS A 204 -4.87 -4.39 -17.86
CA LYS A 204 -5.14 -5.02 -19.15
C LYS A 204 -5.71 -6.44 -19.03
N GLU A 205 -5.15 -7.26 -18.14
CA GLU A 205 -5.50 -8.68 -18.03
C GLU A 205 -6.80 -8.89 -17.23
N VAL A 206 -7.01 -8.08 -16.19
CA VAL A 206 -8.16 -8.23 -15.29
C VAL A 206 -9.33 -7.36 -15.72
N LEU A 207 -9.08 -6.09 -16.02
CA LEU A 207 -10.11 -5.12 -16.36
C LEU A 207 -10.21 -4.86 -17.87
N SER A 208 -9.44 -5.53 -18.73
CA SER A 208 -9.43 -5.31 -20.18
C SER A 208 -9.10 -3.86 -20.60
N VAL A 209 -8.49 -3.04 -19.72
CA VAL A 209 -8.11 -1.66 -20.01
C VAL A 209 -6.63 -1.59 -20.37
N ASP A 210 -6.31 -1.30 -21.63
CA ASP A 210 -4.92 -1.08 -22.06
C ASP A 210 -4.55 0.40 -21.93
N PHE A 211 -3.65 0.71 -21.00
CA PHE A 211 -3.15 2.08 -20.80
C PHE A 211 -2.46 2.70 -22.02
N GLY A 212 -2.02 1.89 -23.01
CA GLY A 212 -1.30 2.40 -24.16
C GLY A 212 0.06 3.02 -23.79
N GLU A 213 0.47 4.07 -24.49
CA GLU A 213 1.79 4.70 -24.31
C GLU A 213 1.83 5.66 -23.11
N ILE A 214 2.29 5.14 -21.96
CA ILE A 214 2.38 5.88 -20.69
C ILE A 214 3.82 6.22 -20.28
N LYS A 215 4.74 6.39 -21.23
CA LYS A 215 6.15 6.73 -20.94
C LYS A 215 6.28 7.99 -20.06
N TRP A 216 5.40 8.96 -20.26
CA TRP A 216 5.33 10.19 -19.47
C TRP A 216 5.03 9.91 -18.00
N LEU A 217 4.18 8.92 -17.69
CA LEU A 217 3.79 8.58 -16.33
C LEU A 217 4.92 7.85 -15.60
N PHE A 218 5.65 6.96 -16.29
CA PHE A 218 6.88 6.37 -15.76
C PHE A 218 7.91 7.45 -15.38
N GLN A 219 8.08 8.46 -16.22
CA GLN A 219 8.95 9.59 -15.92
C GLN A 219 8.44 10.38 -14.71
N ALA A 220 7.13 10.67 -14.65
CA ALA A 220 6.52 11.38 -13.54
C ALA A 220 6.69 10.66 -12.19
N VAL A 221 6.51 9.33 -12.15
CA VAL A 221 6.74 8.50 -10.96
C VAL A 221 8.22 8.51 -10.55
N SER A 222 9.14 8.41 -11.52
CA SER A 222 10.57 8.53 -11.24
C SER A 222 10.93 9.89 -10.64
N THR A 223 10.39 10.98 -11.20
CA THR A 223 10.58 12.34 -10.67
C THR A 223 9.97 12.48 -9.27
N ARG A 224 8.81 11.88 -9.02
CA ARG A 224 8.15 11.88 -7.70
C ARG A 224 9.06 11.32 -6.61
N HIS A 225 9.83 10.28 -6.89
CA HIS A 225 10.76 9.70 -5.93
C HIS A 225 11.81 10.74 -5.46
N HIS A 226 12.29 11.60 -6.35
CA HIS A 226 13.16 12.73 -6.00
C HIS A 226 12.40 13.82 -5.24
N CYS A 227 11.16 14.13 -5.63
CA CYS A 227 10.33 15.11 -4.92
C CYS A 227 10.11 14.73 -3.45
N VAL A 228 9.76 13.46 -3.19
CA VAL A 228 9.38 13.00 -1.84
C VAL A 228 10.60 12.66 -0.98
N HIS A 229 11.61 11.99 -1.53
CA HIS A 229 12.73 11.48 -0.71
C HIS A 229 13.99 12.35 -0.76
N ARG A 230 14.05 13.32 -1.69
CA ARG A 230 15.22 14.20 -1.87
C ARG A 230 14.83 15.67 -1.98
N ALA A 231 13.62 16.03 -1.55
CA ALA A 231 13.11 17.42 -1.55
C ALA A 231 13.26 18.14 -2.90
N GLY A 232 13.12 17.40 -4.01
CA GLY A 232 13.26 17.96 -5.36
C GLY A 232 14.69 17.99 -5.91
N TYR A 233 15.63 17.29 -5.29
CA TYR A 233 17.01 17.16 -5.78
C TYR A 233 17.28 15.75 -6.32
N ASP A 234 18.12 15.66 -7.34
CA ASP A 234 18.59 14.38 -7.85
C ASP A 234 19.62 13.73 -6.91
N LYS A 235 20.14 12.56 -7.30
CA LYS A 235 21.16 11.83 -6.52
C LYS A 235 22.52 12.53 -6.47
N ASP A 236 22.76 13.47 -7.38
CA ASP A 236 24.00 14.21 -7.55
C ASP A 236 23.91 15.59 -6.87
N GLY A 237 22.76 15.92 -6.26
CA GLY A 237 22.51 17.17 -5.55
C GLY A 237 22.03 18.32 -6.45
N ASN A 238 21.68 18.06 -7.71
CA ASN A 238 21.15 19.09 -8.61
C ASN A 238 19.63 19.25 -8.42
N PRO A 239 19.10 20.48 -8.50
CA PRO A 239 17.65 20.69 -8.45
C PRO A 239 16.99 20.10 -9.71
N LEU A 240 15.83 19.47 -9.53
CA LEU A 240 15.01 19.00 -10.65
C LEU A 240 14.51 20.19 -11.48
N VAL A 241 14.32 19.96 -12.77
CA VAL A 241 13.69 20.94 -13.68
C VAL A 241 12.18 20.82 -13.53
N ILE A 242 11.61 21.51 -12.54
CA ILE A 242 10.17 21.55 -12.27
C ILE A 242 9.73 23.00 -12.12
N GLY A 243 8.67 23.38 -12.84
CA GLY A 243 8.04 24.70 -12.77
C GLY A 243 6.55 24.64 -13.07
N THR A 244 5.88 25.79 -13.07
CA THR A 244 4.44 25.89 -13.29
C THR A 244 3.98 25.14 -14.53
N GLU A 245 4.69 25.31 -15.65
CA GLU A 245 4.33 24.67 -16.92
C GLU A 245 4.45 23.15 -16.87
N SER A 246 5.50 22.61 -16.25
CA SER A 246 5.64 21.15 -16.11
C SER A 246 4.54 20.55 -15.22
N ILE A 247 4.08 21.29 -14.20
CA ILE A 247 2.95 20.83 -13.37
C ILE A 247 1.65 20.89 -14.16
N ARG A 248 1.40 21.96 -14.94
CA ARG A 248 0.22 22.05 -15.82
C ARG A 248 0.17 20.91 -16.82
N GLU A 249 1.28 20.64 -17.50
CA GLU A 249 1.40 19.52 -18.43
C GLU A 249 1.14 18.17 -17.73
N LEU A 250 1.70 17.97 -16.53
CA LEU A 250 1.47 16.75 -15.75
C LEU A 250 0.00 16.59 -15.33
N VAL A 251 -0.65 17.69 -14.93
CA VAL A 251 -2.08 17.72 -14.58
C VAL A 251 -2.93 17.34 -15.79
N ASP A 252 -2.67 17.93 -16.96
CA ASP A 252 -3.46 17.67 -18.15
C ASP A 252 -3.29 16.24 -18.66
N LYS A 253 -2.05 15.72 -18.67
CA LYS A 253 -1.80 14.31 -19.02
C LYS A 253 -2.46 13.34 -18.05
N SER A 254 -2.36 13.63 -16.75
CA SER A 254 -3.02 12.84 -15.70
C SER A 254 -4.53 12.85 -15.88
N TRP A 255 -5.13 14.01 -16.13
CA TRP A 255 -6.56 14.15 -16.37
C TRP A 255 -7.02 13.33 -17.57
N SER A 256 -6.39 13.52 -18.73
CA SER A 256 -6.74 12.78 -19.95
C SER A 256 -6.60 11.28 -19.78
N PHE A 257 -5.56 10.82 -19.07
CA PHE A 257 -5.35 9.41 -18.81
C PHE A 257 -6.42 8.81 -17.89
N ILE A 258 -6.79 9.49 -16.82
CA ILE A 258 -7.85 9.00 -15.92
C ILE A 258 -9.22 9.03 -16.60
N VAL A 259 -9.54 10.07 -17.38
CA VAL A 259 -10.80 10.13 -18.15
C VAL A 259 -10.88 8.98 -19.16
N PHE A 260 -9.79 8.68 -19.86
CA PHE A 260 -9.72 7.52 -20.75
C PHE A 260 -10.05 6.22 -20.01
N ILE A 261 -9.46 5.99 -18.82
CA ILE A 261 -9.76 4.79 -18.02
C ILE A 261 -11.24 4.75 -17.64
N GLU A 262 -11.82 5.87 -17.21
CA GLU A 262 -13.25 5.95 -16.86
C GLU A 262 -14.17 5.59 -18.03
N GLU A 263 -13.82 6.02 -19.25
CA GLU A 263 -14.58 5.72 -20.46
C GLU A 263 -14.52 4.23 -20.82
N GLU A 264 -13.33 3.62 -20.73
CA GLU A 264 -13.15 2.18 -20.95
C GLU A 264 -13.92 1.35 -19.91
N LEU A 265 -13.86 1.74 -18.62
CA LEU A 265 -14.57 1.06 -17.54
C LEU A 265 -16.10 1.15 -17.69
N LYS A 266 -16.64 2.31 -18.10
CA LYS A 266 -18.09 2.45 -18.36
C LYS A 266 -18.55 1.58 -19.52
N THR A 267 -17.73 1.45 -20.54
CA THR A 267 -18.04 0.61 -21.71
C THR A 267 -18.14 -0.87 -21.31
N LEU A 268 -17.28 -1.31 -20.39
CA LEU A 268 -17.30 -2.68 -19.87
C LEU A 268 -18.56 -2.98 -19.04
N GLU A 269 -18.99 -2.03 -18.20
CA GLU A 269 -20.21 -2.19 -17.39
C GLU A 269 -21.47 -2.28 -18.26
N GLN A 270 -21.54 -1.47 -19.32
CA GLN A 270 -22.68 -1.51 -20.25
C GLN A 270 -22.75 -2.83 -21.02
N GLN A 271 -21.60 -3.43 -21.35
CA GLN A 271 -21.55 -4.74 -22.00
C GLN A 271 -22.00 -5.85 -21.05
N SER A 272 -21.60 -5.82 -19.78
CA SER A 272 -22.06 -6.81 -18.79
C SER A 272 -23.56 -6.74 -18.52
N ASP A 273 -24.15 -5.54 -18.51
CA ASP A 273 -25.60 -5.38 -18.31
C ASP A 273 -26.40 -5.88 -19.51
N LEU A 274 -25.87 -5.73 -20.73
CA LEU A 274 -26.50 -6.23 -21.96
C LEU A 274 -26.46 -7.76 -22.05
N ASP A 275 -25.38 -8.41 -21.59
CA ASP A 275 -25.25 -9.87 -21.63
C ASP A 275 -26.19 -10.57 -20.62
N LEU A 276 -26.53 -9.92 -19.50
CA LEU A 276 -27.50 -10.42 -18.52
C LEU A 276 -28.95 -10.41 -19.03
N ASP A 277 -29.29 -9.56 -20.00
CA ASP A 277 -30.64 -9.47 -20.57
C ASP A 277 -30.95 -10.57 -21.61
N PHE A 278 -29.93 -11.32 -22.08
CA PHE A 278 -30.10 -12.42 -23.03
C PHE A 278 -30.21 -13.81 -22.39
N ASP A 279 -29.89 -13.94 -21.11
CA ASP A 279 -30.09 -15.18 -20.33
C ASP A 279 -31.51 -15.23 -19.73
N ILE A 280 -32.54 -15.20 -20.58
CA ILE A 280 -33.90 -15.63 -20.19
C ILE A 280 -33.95 -17.16 -20.35
N PRO A 281 -34.08 -17.94 -19.26
CA PRO A 281 -34.15 -19.39 -19.38
C PRO A 281 -35.49 -19.81 -20.00
N PHE A 282 -35.42 -20.60 -21.07
CA PHE A 282 -36.51 -21.49 -21.49
C PHE A 282 -36.46 -22.80 -20.70
#